data_AF-A0A960AZR6-F1
#
_entry.id   AF-A0A960AZR6-F1
#
_cell.length_a   1.000
_cell.length_b   1.000
_cell.length_c   1.000
_cell.angle_alpha   90.00
_cell.angle_beta   90.00
_cell.angle_gamma   90.00
#
_symmetry.space_group_name_H-M   'P 1'
#
loop_
_entity.id
_entity.type
_entity.pdbx_description
1 polymer ?
#
loop_
_entity_poly.entity_id
_entity_poly.type
_entity_poly.pdbx_seq_one_letter_code
_entity_poly.pdbx_strand_id
1 'polypeptide(L)'
;DAVATVAATCSAALAGPQEPIPLERSLAVSWTRSLALSSPDADLLESWLTAGVTAEGVPVDPTLRWLALHRLAALGAVDVERLARERAADATVEGVLGEARALAARPTVEAKVAAWSALVEDADISNRAFSALAEGLWDVEQAALVGPFVESYTRESVDLAIGRGPSFAAMLGRAFPRLRLTRDQVDAFVAELARDDVPTALRRSWEDAVDDALRVLG
;
A
#
# COMPACT_ATOMS: atom_id res chain seq x y z
N ASP A 1 0.65 14.85 10.77
CA ASP A 1 0.77 13.81 9.73
C ASP A 1 1.04 12.48 10.42
N ALA A 2 0.17 11.49 10.26
CA ALA A 2 0.24 10.22 10.99
C ALA A 2 1.45 9.37 10.57
N VAL A 3 1.82 9.41 9.29
CA VAL A 3 2.97 8.64 8.76
C VAL A 3 4.27 9.14 9.37
N ALA A 4 4.44 10.47 9.42
CA ALA A 4 5.59 11.09 10.09
C ALA A 4 5.68 10.75 11.59
N THR A 5 4.55 10.68 12.30
CA THR A 5 4.52 10.26 13.71
C THR A 5 4.98 8.80 13.88
N VAL A 6 4.54 7.90 12.99
CA VAL A 6 4.99 6.50 12.99
C VAL A 6 6.49 6.44 12.75
N ALA A 7 7.00 7.14 11.72
CA ALA A 7 8.44 7.18 11.41
C ALA A 7 9.28 7.69 12.58
N ALA A 8 8.87 8.81 13.19
CA ALA A 8 9.56 9.41 14.34
C ALA A 8 9.56 8.48 15.56
N THR A 9 8.42 7.83 15.83
CA THR A 9 8.32 6.81 16.88
C THR A 9 9.30 5.68 16.59
N CYS A 10 9.24 5.13 15.37
CA CYS A 10 10.07 4.01 14.96
C CYS A 10 11.57 4.31 15.07
N SER A 11 12.00 5.48 14.61
CA SER A 11 13.37 5.96 14.75
C SER A 11 13.78 6.08 16.23
N ALA A 12 12.90 6.64 17.08
CA ALA A 12 13.21 6.85 18.49
C ALA A 12 13.45 5.54 19.26
N ALA A 13 12.68 4.47 19.03
CA ALA A 13 12.96 3.22 19.75
C ALA A 13 14.09 2.39 19.14
N LEU A 14 14.45 2.59 17.86
CA LEU A 14 15.68 2.05 17.31
C LEU A 14 16.93 2.72 17.92
N ALA A 15 16.83 4.01 18.27
CA ALA A 15 17.91 4.76 18.93
C ALA A 15 18.02 4.53 20.46
N GLY A 16 16.99 3.96 21.09
CA GLY A 16 16.97 3.70 22.54
C GLY A 16 17.91 2.57 22.98
N PRO A 17 18.28 2.49 24.28
CA PRO A 17 19.12 1.41 24.79
C PRO A 17 18.47 0.04 24.59
N GLN A 18 19.21 -0.88 23.99
CA GLN A 18 18.80 -2.26 23.72
C GLN A 18 19.29 -3.15 24.90
N GLU A 19 18.39 -3.69 25.72
CA GLU A 19 18.71 -4.66 26.79
C GLU A 19 18.81 -6.09 26.23
N PRO A 20 19.80 -6.90 26.59
CA PRO A 20 20.08 -8.17 25.92
C PRO A 20 18.99 -9.26 26.19
N ILE A 21 17.88 -9.23 25.46
CA ILE A 21 16.78 -10.20 25.53
C ILE A 21 16.34 -10.57 24.09
N PRO A 22 16.10 -11.86 23.77
CA PRO A 22 15.72 -12.30 22.41
C PRO A 22 14.49 -11.61 21.78
N LEU A 23 13.59 -11.07 22.61
CA LEU A 23 12.41 -10.30 22.20
C LEU A 23 12.80 -8.99 21.49
N GLU A 24 13.99 -8.43 21.75
CA GLU A 24 14.42 -7.18 21.11
C GLU A 24 14.77 -7.33 19.64
N ARG A 25 15.28 -8.49 19.19
CA ARG A 25 15.59 -8.66 17.77
C ARG A 25 14.34 -8.68 16.89
N SER A 26 13.27 -9.34 17.33
CA SER A 26 12.00 -9.34 16.59
C SER A 26 11.33 -7.96 16.62
N LEU A 27 11.48 -7.22 17.72
CA LEU A 27 11.08 -5.81 17.79
C LEU A 27 11.92 -4.98 16.82
N ALA A 28 13.24 -4.97 16.89
CA ALA A 28 14.11 -4.22 15.98
C ALA A 28 13.76 -4.46 14.50
N VAL A 29 13.51 -5.71 14.10
CA VAL A 29 13.06 -6.03 12.72
C VAL A 29 11.70 -5.41 12.40
N SER A 30 10.74 -5.48 13.32
CA SER A 30 9.40 -4.91 13.13
C SER A 30 9.46 -3.38 13.02
N TRP A 31 10.24 -2.74 13.88
CA TRP A 31 10.45 -1.29 13.91
C TRP A 31 11.19 -0.82 12.66
N THR A 32 12.19 -1.58 12.20
CA THR A 32 12.90 -1.33 10.94
C THR A 32 11.96 -1.39 9.73
N ARG A 33 11.09 -2.41 9.66
CA ARG A 33 10.11 -2.54 8.57
C ARG A 33 9.09 -1.41 8.58
N SER A 34 8.60 -1.02 9.77
CA SER A 34 7.71 0.13 9.91
C SER A 34 8.40 1.43 9.49
N LEU A 35 9.68 1.62 9.86
CA LEU A 35 10.46 2.79 9.44
C LEU A 35 10.70 2.79 7.92
N ALA A 36 11.02 1.64 7.32
CA ALA A 36 11.17 1.51 5.86
C ALA A 36 9.92 1.96 5.10
N LEU A 37 8.73 1.71 5.65
CA LEU A 37 7.45 2.07 5.06
C LEU A 37 7.01 3.52 5.31
N SER A 38 7.54 4.17 6.34
CA SER A 38 7.03 5.47 6.80
C SER A 38 8.05 6.60 6.77
N SER A 39 9.34 6.29 6.65
CA SER A 39 10.41 7.28 6.68
C SER A 39 10.20 8.36 5.61
N PRO A 40 10.19 9.66 5.96
CA PRO A 40 10.26 10.74 4.99
C PRO A 40 11.71 11.00 4.51
N ASP A 41 12.70 10.39 5.17
CA ASP A 41 14.12 10.54 4.86
C ASP A 41 14.52 9.54 3.78
N ALA A 42 14.60 10.03 2.53
CA ALA A 42 15.03 9.24 1.38
C ALA A 42 16.51 8.85 1.47
N ASP A 43 17.36 9.72 2.01
CA ASP A 43 18.81 9.47 2.13
C ASP A 43 19.07 8.32 3.11
N LEU A 44 18.30 8.24 4.21
CA LEU A 44 18.33 7.12 5.13
C LEU A 44 18.02 5.79 4.41
N LEU A 45 16.94 5.74 3.63
CA LEU A 45 16.52 4.53 2.93
C LEU A 45 17.55 4.12 1.86
N GLU A 46 18.09 5.08 1.12
CA GLU A 46 19.17 4.84 0.14
C GLU A 46 20.44 4.35 0.80
N SER A 47 20.77 4.85 2.00
CA SER A 47 21.92 4.37 2.77
C SER A 47 21.77 2.90 3.13
N TRP A 48 20.57 2.44 3.50
CA TRP A 48 20.29 1.03 3.80
C TRP A 48 20.42 0.17 2.55
N LEU A 49 19.84 0.62 1.43
CA LEU A 49 19.92 -0.10 0.16
C LEU A 49 21.37 -0.27 -0.31
N THR A 50 22.19 0.76 -0.13
CA THR A 50 23.60 0.78 -0.51
C THR A 50 24.45 -0.08 0.41
N ALA A 51 24.27 0.01 1.73
CA ALA A 51 25.04 -0.75 2.71
C ALA A 51 24.62 -2.22 2.80
N GLY A 52 23.38 -2.56 2.44
CA GLY A 52 22.81 -3.89 2.60
C GLY A 52 22.47 -4.24 4.06
N VAL A 53 22.55 -3.27 4.97
CA VAL A 53 22.30 -3.39 6.40
C VAL A 53 21.89 -2.03 6.97
N THR A 54 21.02 -2.00 7.97
CA THR A 54 20.65 -0.75 8.68
C THR A 54 21.71 -0.36 9.71
N ALA A 55 21.60 0.85 10.28
CA ALA A 55 22.50 1.32 11.33
C ALA A 55 22.49 0.43 12.58
N GLU A 56 21.36 -0.24 12.83
CA GLU A 56 21.12 -1.14 13.95
C GLU A 56 21.54 -2.59 13.64
N GLY A 57 22.16 -2.83 12.48
CA GLY A 57 22.67 -4.15 12.09
C GLY A 57 21.60 -5.10 11.53
N VAL A 58 20.41 -4.61 11.16
CA VAL A 58 19.38 -5.43 10.52
C VAL A 58 19.74 -5.62 9.03
N PRO A 59 19.93 -6.86 8.54
CA PRO A 59 20.22 -7.09 7.14
C PRO A 59 19.06 -6.63 6.24
N VAL A 60 19.38 -6.00 5.12
CA VAL A 60 18.40 -5.63 4.09
C VAL A 60 18.13 -6.84 3.20
N ASP A 61 17.28 -7.72 3.72
CA ASP A 61 16.72 -8.86 2.96
C ASP A 61 15.83 -8.36 1.79
N PRO A 62 15.46 -9.23 0.83
CA PRO A 62 14.64 -8.82 -0.32
C PRO A 62 13.32 -8.16 0.09
N THR A 63 12.67 -8.62 1.17
CA THR A 63 11.44 -7.99 1.66
C THR A 63 11.70 -6.56 2.14
N LEU A 64 12.69 -6.33 3.00
CA LEU A 64 13.03 -4.98 3.48
C LEU A 64 13.49 -4.07 2.33
N ARG A 65 14.22 -4.61 1.36
CA ARG A 65 14.62 -3.90 0.14
C ARG A 65 13.42 -3.33 -0.61
N TRP A 66 12.41 -4.16 -0.88
CA TRP A 66 11.20 -3.72 -1.58
C TRP A 66 10.31 -2.79 -0.75
N LEU A 67 10.32 -2.89 0.59
CA LEU A 67 9.65 -1.91 1.44
C LEU A 67 10.31 -0.52 1.30
N ALA A 68 11.64 -0.45 1.35
CA ALA A 68 12.38 0.80 1.17
C ALA A 68 12.20 1.38 -0.25
N LEU A 69 12.25 0.54 -1.30
CA LEU A 69 12.00 0.97 -2.68
C LEU A 69 10.57 1.46 -2.89
N HIS A 70 9.58 0.81 -2.29
CA HIS A 70 8.19 1.29 -2.30
C HIS A 70 8.06 2.68 -1.66
N ARG A 71 8.69 2.90 -0.51
CA ARG A 71 8.65 4.22 0.15
C ARG A 71 9.41 5.28 -0.65
N LEU A 72 10.59 4.96 -1.17
CA LEU A 72 11.31 5.85 -2.09
C LEU A 72 10.47 6.20 -3.33
N ALA A 73 9.71 5.23 -3.86
CA ALA A 73 8.82 5.47 -4.98
C ALA A 73 7.67 6.41 -4.60
N ALA A 74 7.05 6.20 -3.44
CA ALA A 74 6.02 7.11 -2.91
C ALA A 74 6.52 8.54 -2.70
N LEU A 75 7.78 8.70 -2.28
CA LEU A 75 8.46 9.99 -2.14
C LEU A 75 8.91 10.61 -3.48
N GLY A 76 8.79 9.87 -4.60
CA GLY A 76 9.30 10.29 -5.90
C GLY A 76 10.83 10.27 -6.01
N ALA A 77 11.52 9.56 -5.12
CA ALA A 77 12.97 9.48 -5.02
C ALA A 77 13.59 8.35 -5.86
N VAL A 78 12.79 7.51 -6.52
CA VAL A 78 13.25 6.43 -7.41
C VAL A 78 12.46 6.42 -8.72
N ASP A 79 13.17 6.18 -9.82
CA ASP A 79 12.61 6.12 -11.18
C ASP A 79 12.28 4.68 -11.62
N VAL A 80 11.59 4.58 -12.76
CA VAL A 80 11.14 3.30 -13.32
C VAL A 80 12.34 2.43 -13.70
N GLU A 81 13.39 3.04 -14.23
CA GLU A 81 14.62 2.38 -14.66
C GLU A 81 15.37 1.75 -13.48
N ARG A 82 15.39 2.40 -12.31
CA ARG A 82 15.96 1.82 -11.10
C ARG A 82 15.10 0.68 -10.57
N LEU A 83 13.77 0.83 -10.54
CA LEU A 83 12.88 -0.26 -10.12
C LEU A 83 13.04 -1.50 -11.01
N ALA A 84 13.15 -1.31 -12.33
CA ALA A 84 13.41 -2.40 -13.27
C ALA A 84 14.77 -3.08 -13.05
N ARG A 85 15.81 -2.33 -12.64
CA ARG A 85 17.12 -2.91 -12.28
C ARG A 85 17.05 -3.74 -10.99
N GLU A 86 16.36 -3.23 -9.97
CA GLU A 86 16.15 -3.98 -8.71
C GLU A 86 15.33 -5.24 -8.97
N ARG A 87 14.28 -5.15 -9.79
CA ARG A 87 13.52 -6.30 -10.28
C ARG A 87 14.39 -7.31 -11.02
N ALA A 88 15.28 -6.86 -11.91
CA ALA A 88 16.18 -7.76 -12.65
C ALA A 88 17.17 -8.48 -11.72
N ALA A 89 17.60 -7.81 -10.64
CA ALA A 89 18.44 -8.41 -9.62
C ALA A 89 17.67 -9.40 -8.71
N ASP A 90 16.37 -9.17 -8.51
CA ASP A 90 15.48 -10.04 -7.74
C ASP A 90 14.49 -10.79 -8.63
N ALA A 91 14.90 -11.97 -9.11
CA ALA A 91 14.08 -12.83 -9.97
C ALA A 91 12.92 -13.55 -9.24
N THR A 92 12.67 -13.26 -7.97
CA THR A 92 11.63 -13.95 -7.18
C THR A 92 10.24 -13.36 -7.41
N VAL A 93 9.23 -14.03 -6.83
CA VAL A 93 7.86 -13.48 -6.78
C VAL A 93 7.82 -12.18 -5.96
N GLU A 94 8.64 -12.06 -4.91
CA GLU A 94 8.73 -10.81 -4.13
C GLU A 94 9.23 -9.67 -5.01
N GLY A 95 10.21 -9.94 -5.88
CA GLY A 95 10.68 -8.99 -6.90
C GLY A 95 9.58 -8.47 -7.81
N VAL A 96 8.76 -9.37 -8.38
CA VAL A 96 7.63 -8.99 -9.24
C VAL A 96 6.61 -8.14 -8.50
N LEU A 97 6.22 -8.58 -7.30
CA LEU A 97 5.18 -7.90 -6.52
C LEU A 97 5.68 -6.56 -5.97
N GLY A 98 6.93 -6.51 -5.52
CA GLY A 98 7.59 -5.31 -5.04
C GLY A 98 7.70 -4.24 -6.13
N GLU A 99 8.06 -4.63 -7.35
CA GLU A 99 8.10 -3.71 -8.50
C GLU A 99 6.72 -3.14 -8.80
N ALA A 100 5.70 -4.00 -8.92
CA ALA A 100 4.33 -3.57 -9.18
C ALA A 100 3.83 -2.59 -8.10
N ARG A 101 4.08 -2.90 -6.82
CA ARG A 101 3.73 -2.04 -5.68
C ARG A 101 4.47 -0.70 -5.73
N ALA A 102 5.78 -0.70 -6.02
CA ALA A 102 6.59 0.51 -6.08
C ALA A 102 6.19 1.40 -7.27
N LEU A 103 5.93 0.82 -8.45
CA LEU A 103 5.46 1.56 -9.62
C LEU A 103 4.12 2.25 -9.34
N ALA A 104 3.18 1.54 -8.72
CA ALA A 104 1.88 2.11 -8.34
C ALA A 104 1.97 3.20 -7.25
N ALA A 105 3.00 3.16 -6.41
CA ALA A 105 3.23 4.13 -5.35
C ALA A 105 3.73 5.49 -5.83
N ARG A 106 4.32 5.56 -7.03
CA ARG A 106 4.90 6.80 -7.56
C ARG A 106 3.88 7.96 -7.55
N PRO A 107 4.28 9.18 -7.14
CA PRO A 107 3.37 10.31 -6.94
C PRO A 107 3.06 11.04 -8.25
N THR A 108 2.69 10.31 -9.30
CA THR A 108 2.31 10.89 -10.60
C THR A 108 0.96 10.36 -11.07
N VAL A 109 0.24 11.17 -11.84
CA VAL A 109 -1.08 10.79 -12.39
C VAL A 109 -0.93 9.55 -13.27
N GLU A 110 0.12 9.49 -14.08
CA GLU A 110 0.40 8.40 -15.00
C GLU A 110 0.59 7.07 -14.25
N ALA A 111 1.27 7.11 -13.09
CA ALA A 111 1.45 5.93 -12.25
C ALA A 111 0.10 5.42 -11.68
N LYS A 112 -0.76 6.33 -11.21
CA LYS A 112 -2.08 5.96 -10.69
C LYS A 112 -3.01 5.44 -11.77
N VAL A 113 -3.01 6.05 -12.96
CA VAL A 113 -3.77 5.58 -14.12
C VAL A 113 -3.29 4.19 -14.53
N ALA A 114 -1.99 3.96 -14.65
CA ALA A 114 -1.44 2.65 -15.01
C ALA A 114 -1.79 1.58 -13.97
N ALA A 115 -1.67 1.90 -12.68
CA ALA A 115 -2.04 0.97 -11.61
C ALA A 115 -3.55 0.64 -11.62
N TRP A 116 -4.41 1.64 -11.83
CA TRP A 116 -5.85 1.43 -11.92
C TRP A 116 -6.25 0.57 -13.12
N SER A 117 -5.75 0.90 -14.31
CA SER A 117 -5.99 0.12 -15.53
C SER A 117 -5.57 -1.35 -15.32
N ALA A 118 -4.40 -1.60 -14.74
CA ALA A 118 -3.97 -2.97 -14.43
C ALA A 118 -4.89 -3.68 -13.42
N LEU A 119 -5.47 -2.98 -12.44
CA LEU A 119 -6.40 -3.59 -11.47
C LEU A 119 -7.75 -4.00 -12.08
N VAL A 120 -8.28 -3.22 -13.03
CA VAL A 120 -9.65 -3.40 -13.54
C VAL A 120 -9.72 -4.04 -14.92
N GLU A 121 -8.73 -3.80 -15.79
CA GLU A 121 -8.75 -4.25 -17.19
C GLU A 121 -8.08 -5.62 -17.36
N ASP A 122 -7.09 -5.96 -16.55
CA ASP A 122 -6.43 -7.28 -16.62
C ASP A 122 -7.32 -8.35 -15.97
N ALA A 123 -7.91 -9.20 -16.80
CA ALA A 123 -8.75 -10.31 -16.36
C ALA A 123 -7.96 -11.47 -15.73
N ASP A 124 -6.67 -11.58 -16.07
CA ASP A 124 -5.78 -12.67 -15.65
C ASP A 124 -4.87 -12.27 -14.47
N ILE A 125 -5.05 -11.05 -13.93
CA ILE A 125 -4.27 -10.56 -12.80
C ILE A 125 -4.36 -11.53 -11.62
N SER A 126 -3.19 -11.97 -11.15
CA SER A 126 -3.13 -12.83 -9.96
C SER A 126 -3.56 -12.06 -8.71
N ASN A 127 -4.16 -12.76 -7.73
CA ASN A 127 -4.58 -12.12 -6.48
C ASN A 127 -3.44 -11.39 -5.76
N ARG A 128 -2.20 -11.89 -5.86
CA ARG A 128 -1.03 -11.27 -5.25
C ARG A 128 -0.63 -9.98 -5.96
N ALA A 129 -0.67 -9.97 -7.29
CA ALA A 129 -0.39 -8.79 -8.10
C ALA A 129 -1.45 -7.70 -7.87
N PHE A 130 -2.73 -8.10 -7.78
CA PHE A 130 -3.82 -7.20 -7.44
C PHE A 130 -3.61 -6.54 -6.07
N SER A 131 -3.29 -7.33 -5.03
CA SER A 131 -2.95 -6.79 -3.71
C SER A 131 -1.78 -5.81 -3.77
N ALA A 132 -0.69 -6.16 -4.46
CA ALA A 132 0.49 -5.32 -4.57
C ALA A 132 0.19 -3.98 -5.26
N LEU A 133 -0.56 -3.99 -6.37
CA LEU A 133 -0.98 -2.77 -7.06
C LEU A 133 -1.90 -1.91 -6.19
N ALA A 134 -2.89 -2.51 -5.52
CA ALA A 134 -3.80 -1.78 -4.64
C ALA A 134 -3.08 -1.16 -3.44
N GLU A 135 -2.13 -1.87 -2.83
CA GLU A 135 -1.28 -1.36 -1.76
C GLU A 135 -0.40 -0.18 -2.21
N GLY A 136 0.11 -0.21 -3.45
CA GLY A 136 0.86 0.92 -4.01
C GLY A 136 -0.03 2.09 -4.43
N LEU A 137 -1.24 1.81 -4.94
CA LEU A 137 -2.16 2.84 -5.41
C LEU A 137 -2.61 3.73 -4.24
N TRP A 138 -3.08 3.12 -3.16
CA TRP A 138 -3.69 3.82 -2.02
C TRP A 138 -2.64 4.36 -1.04
N ASP A 139 -2.25 5.61 -1.22
CA ASP A 139 -1.37 6.33 -0.31
C ASP A 139 -2.10 7.54 0.31
N VAL A 140 -2.10 7.60 1.65
CA VAL A 140 -2.73 8.66 2.44
C VAL A 140 -2.07 10.03 2.24
N GLU A 141 -0.75 10.06 2.00
CA GLU A 141 -0.01 11.29 1.70
C GLU A 141 -0.32 11.80 0.28
N GLN A 142 -0.90 10.95 -0.57
CA GLN A 142 -1.28 11.27 -1.94
C GLN A 142 -2.80 11.35 -2.14
N ALA A 143 -3.57 11.60 -1.07
CA ALA A 143 -5.04 11.59 -1.07
C ALA A 143 -5.68 12.42 -2.21
N ALA A 144 -5.11 13.59 -2.53
CA ALA A 144 -5.60 14.43 -3.63
C ALA A 144 -5.41 13.77 -5.01
N LEU A 145 -4.31 13.04 -5.21
CA LEU A 145 -3.98 12.37 -6.46
C LEU A 145 -4.85 11.13 -6.68
N VAL A 146 -5.17 10.40 -5.60
CA VAL A 146 -5.94 9.14 -5.66
C VAL A 146 -7.46 9.35 -5.58
N GLY A 147 -7.93 10.56 -5.25
CA GLY A 147 -9.35 10.89 -5.12
C GLY A 147 -10.23 10.45 -6.31
N PRO A 148 -9.86 10.72 -7.58
CA PRO A 148 -10.63 10.26 -8.74
C PRO A 148 -10.73 8.72 -8.86
N PHE A 149 -9.76 8.00 -8.31
CA PHE A 149 -9.77 6.54 -8.31
C PHE A 149 -10.67 5.96 -7.23
N VAL A 150 -10.94 6.71 -6.14
CA VAL A 150 -11.98 6.31 -5.17
C VAL A 150 -13.34 6.27 -5.85
N GLU A 151 -13.68 7.30 -6.64
CA GLU A 151 -14.94 7.33 -7.39
C GLU A 151 -15.03 6.16 -8.39
N SER A 152 -13.94 5.92 -9.14
CA SER A 152 -13.88 4.81 -10.09
C SER A 152 -14.02 3.45 -9.38
N TYR A 153 -13.37 3.29 -8.22
CA TYR A 153 -13.49 2.09 -7.39
C TYR A 153 -14.91 1.87 -6.90
N THR A 154 -15.56 2.88 -6.34
CA THR A 154 -16.94 2.74 -5.85
C THR A 154 -17.89 2.36 -6.99
N ARG A 155 -17.80 3.04 -8.13
CA ARG A 155 -18.69 2.83 -9.28
C ARG A 155 -18.52 1.46 -9.93
N GLU A 156 -17.29 0.96 -10.03
CA GLU A 156 -16.98 -0.23 -10.86
C GLU A 156 -16.92 -1.53 -10.04
N SER A 157 -16.70 -1.45 -8.72
CA SER A 157 -16.42 -2.63 -7.89
C SER A 157 -17.55 -3.64 -7.84
N VAL A 158 -18.82 -3.20 -7.83
CA VAL A 158 -19.96 -4.13 -7.75
C VAL A 158 -20.02 -5.02 -8.99
N ASP A 159 -19.99 -4.41 -10.18
CA ASP A 159 -20.08 -5.13 -11.44
C ASP A 159 -18.83 -6.00 -11.68
N LEU A 160 -17.63 -5.51 -11.33
CA LEU A 160 -16.39 -6.29 -11.36
C LEU A 160 -16.45 -7.50 -10.42
N ALA A 161 -16.97 -7.33 -9.21
CA ALA A 161 -17.12 -8.39 -8.23
C ALA A 161 -18.13 -9.46 -8.67
N ILE A 162 -19.22 -9.06 -9.34
CA ILE A 162 -20.19 -9.99 -9.92
C ILE A 162 -19.54 -10.78 -11.06
N GLY A 163 -18.89 -10.09 -12.01
CA GLY A 163 -18.31 -10.71 -13.19
C GLY A 163 -17.17 -11.68 -12.90
N ARG A 164 -16.33 -11.37 -11.89
CA ARG A 164 -15.15 -12.18 -11.53
C ARG A 164 -15.38 -13.13 -10.35
N GLY A 165 -16.57 -13.08 -9.74
CA GLY A 165 -17.03 -14.02 -8.74
C GLY A 165 -16.52 -13.79 -7.30
N PRO A 166 -16.90 -14.68 -6.35
CA PRO A 166 -16.79 -14.42 -4.91
C PRO A 166 -15.37 -14.20 -4.38
N SER A 167 -14.38 -14.90 -4.94
CA SER A 167 -12.98 -14.75 -4.53
C SER A 167 -12.44 -13.36 -4.89
N PHE A 168 -12.81 -12.86 -6.06
CA PHE A 168 -12.45 -11.51 -6.50
C PHE A 168 -13.21 -10.46 -5.69
N ALA A 169 -14.51 -10.67 -5.41
CA ALA A 169 -15.29 -9.79 -4.54
C ALA A 169 -14.64 -9.59 -3.15
N ALA A 170 -14.18 -10.68 -2.53
CA ALA A 170 -13.47 -10.61 -1.26
C ALA A 170 -12.13 -9.87 -1.37
N MET A 171 -11.46 -9.97 -2.51
CA MET A 171 -10.21 -9.28 -2.78
C MET A 171 -10.40 -7.79 -3.01
N LEU A 172 -11.40 -7.40 -3.81
CA LEU A 172 -11.82 -6.01 -3.99
C LEU A 172 -12.12 -5.36 -2.65
N GLY A 173 -12.89 -6.02 -1.78
CA GLY A 173 -13.17 -5.52 -0.44
C GLY A 173 -11.90 -5.26 0.37
N ARG A 174 -10.92 -6.18 0.34
CA ARG A 174 -9.62 -5.96 1.02
C ARG A 174 -8.82 -4.80 0.44
N ALA A 175 -9.01 -4.48 -0.83
CA ALA A 175 -8.39 -3.35 -1.53
C ALA A 175 -9.19 -2.04 -1.39
N PHE A 176 -10.11 -1.95 -0.42
CA PHE A 176 -10.83 -0.72 -0.12
C PHE A 176 -9.85 0.46 0.09
N PRO A 177 -10.16 1.67 -0.42
CA PRO A 177 -9.31 2.85 -0.25
C PRO A 177 -9.14 3.21 1.23
N ARG A 178 -7.97 2.93 1.82
CA ARG A 178 -7.65 3.23 3.22
C ARG A 178 -7.25 4.69 3.41
N LEU A 179 -8.15 5.59 3.01
CA LEU A 179 -7.96 7.03 3.02
C LEU A 179 -8.97 7.68 3.97
N ARG A 180 -8.70 8.92 4.37
CA ARG A 180 -9.73 9.75 5.01
C ARG A 180 -10.72 10.22 3.93
N LEU A 181 -11.79 9.45 3.75
CA LEU A 181 -12.83 9.75 2.76
C LEU A 181 -13.61 11.02 3.12
N THR A 182 -14.03 11.75 2.09
CA THR A 182 -14.98 12.86 2.25
C THR A 182 -16.40 12.33 2.50
N ARG A 183 -17.30 13.19 2.98
CA ARG A 183 -18.72 12.81 3.14
C ARG A 183 -19.31 12.31 1.82
N ASP A 184 -19.07 13.03 0.73
CA ASP A 184 -19.58 12.67 -0.60
C ASP A 184 -19.07 11.30 -1.07
N GLN A 185 -17.80 10.97 -0.79
CA GLN A 185 -17.23 9.65 -1.11
C GLN A 185 -17.87 8.54 -0.28
N VAL A 186 -18.12 8.78 1.02
CA VAL A 186 -18.83 7.82 1.88
C VAL A 186 -20.27 7.62 1.39
N ASP A 187 -20.96 8.69 1.01
CA ASP A 187 -22.32 8.64 0.47
C ASP A 187 -22.40 7.85 -0.84
N ALA A 188 -21.38 7.92 -1.69
CA ALA A 188 -21.29 7.10 -2.90
C ALA A 188 -21.24 5.59 -2.56
N PHE A 189 -20.45 5.19 -1.55
CA PHE A 189 -20.43 3.78 -1.11
C PHE A 189 -21.77 3.35 -0.52
N VAL A 190 -22.43 4.21 0.27
CA VAL A 190 -23.77 3.92 0.83
C VAL A 190 -24.80 3.74 -0.29
N ALA A 191 -24.73 4.57 -1.34
CA ALA A 191 -25.62 4.45 -2.50
C ALA A 191 -25.43 3.11 -3.23
N GLU A 192 -24.19 2.69 -3.50
CA GLU A 192 -23.92 1.40 -4.12
C GLU A 192 -24.31 0.21 -3.23
N LEU A 193 -24.14 0.31 -1.91
CA LEU A 193 -24.59 -0.70 -0.95
C LEU A 193 -26.11 -0.93 -0.96
N ALA A 194 -26.89 0.04 -1.44
CA ALA A 194 -28.34 -0.10 -1.54
C ALA A 194 -28.80 -1.03 -2.68
N ARG A 195 -27.89 -1.44 -3.58
CA ARG A 195 -28.20 -2.42 -4.61
C ARG A 195 -28.45 -3.81 -4.00
N ASP A 196 -29.37 -4.57 -4.59
CA ASP A 196 -29.70 -5.93 -4.13
C ASP A 196 -28.66 -6.98 -4.55
N ASP A 197 -27.83 -6.68 -5.55
CA ASP A 197 -26.91 -7.62 -6.18
C ASP A 197 -25.45 -7.49 -5.69
N VAL A 198 -25.16 -6.65 -4.69
CA VAL A 198 -23.80 -6.52 -4.13
C VAL A 198 -23.35 -7.86 -3.54
N PRO A 199 -22.25 -8.47 -4.03
CA PRO A 199 -21.77 -9.74 -3.52
C PRO A 199 -21.48 -9.69 -2.01
N THR A 200 -21.86 -10.72 -1.27
CA THR A 200 -21.82 -10.74 0.21
C THR A 200 -20.45 -10.40 0.80
N ALA A 201 -19.36 -10.89 0.19
CA ALA A 201 -18.01 -10.61 0.66
C ALA A 201 -17.62 -9.13 0.49
N LEU A 202 -18.04 -8.50 -0.62
CA LEU A 202 -17.80 -7.09 -0.88
C LEU A 202 -18.66 -6.23 0.06
N ARG A 203 -19.95 -6.55 0.17
CA ARG A 203 -20.91 -5.87 1.05
C ARG A 203 -20.38 -5.77 2.48
N ARG A 204 -19.98 -6.90 3.08
CA ARG A 204 -19.44 -6.92 4.45
C ARG A 204 -18.23 -6.00 4.61
N SER A 205 -17.28 -6.09 3.68
CA SER A 205 -16.07 -5.27 3.73
C SER A 205 -16.36 -3.77 3.60
N TRP A 206 -17.35 -3.41 2.79
CA TRP A 206 -17.76 -2.02 2.59
C TRP A 206 -18.57 -1.49 3.76
N GLU A 207 -19.49 -2.28 4.33
CA GLU A 207 -20.25 -1.91 5.54
C GLU A 207 -19.30 -1.61 6.70
N ASP A 208 -18.31 -2.48 6.95
CA ASP A 208 -17.29 -2.26 7.99
C ASP A 208 -16.50 -0.95 7.73
N ALA A 209 -16.03 -0.75 6.49
CA ALA A 209 -15.22 0.43 6.15
C ALA A 209 -16.03 1.74 6.18
N VAL A 210 -17.31 1.71 5.79
CA VAL A 210 -18.23 2.85 5.84
C VAL A 210 -18.57 3.21 7.28
N ASP A 211 -18.81 2.23 8.16
CA ASP A 211 -19.04 2.49 9.60
C ASP A 211 -17.83 3.18 10.24
N ASP A 212 -16.63 2.68 9.95
CA ASP A 212 -15.38 3.31 10.42
C ASP A 212 -15.21 4.73 9.87
N ALA A 213 -15.50 4.96 8.59
CA ALA A 213 -15.41 6.29 7.98
C ALA A 213 -16.43 7.28 8.59
N LEU A 214 -17.67 6.85 8.83
CA LEU A 214 -18.71 7.66 9.47
C LEU A 214 -18.33 8.06 10.89
N ARG A 215 -17.70 7.16 11.65
CA ARG A 215 -17.19 7.45 13.00
C ARG A 215 -16.13 8.55 13.02
N VAL A 216 -15.32 8.66 11.96
CA VAL A 216 -14.28 9.70 11.83
C VAL A 216 -14.86 11.04 11.36
N LEU A 217 -16.01 11.03 10.70
CA LEU A 217 -16.68 12.24 10.19
C LEU A 217 -17.61 12.90 11.24
N GLY A 218 -18.12 12.14 12.21
CA GLY A 218 -18.97 12.64 13.31
C GLY A 218 -18.18 13.18 14.49
#